data_AF-A0A4D9EEJ2-F1
#
_entry.id   AF-A0A4D9EEJ2-F1
#
_cell.length_a   1.000
_cell.length_b   1.000
_cell.length_c   1.000
_cell.angle_alpha   90.00
_cell.angle_beta   90.00
_cell.angle_gamma   90.00
#
_symmetry.space_group_name_H-M   'P 1'
#
loop_
_entity.id
_entity.type
_entity.pdbx_description
1 polymer ?
#
loop_
_entity_poly.entity_id
_entity_poly.type
_entity_poly.pdbx_seq_one_letter_code
_entity_poly.pdbx_strand_id
1 'polypeptide(L)'
;MSSLRNADPALREYFKRHRLLDVYETLLCGVFIMCPEDPLKFLEEKIREIMEKGLDGILWDTCIDSSLRPKLKRISETYLHILFGLNDEQLMTEELCGKAWNFYSKNLKKLYFRGWMQYCLLQKNSRALVKQKMAVAADHYDTRITRVVVQKWRAWVQFRKEQIALAAMRIQKVFNDSLHKIILRAWHAEAQSSAKTKAYFERLVKGDQEEYFDKPDAVQYSSTSETVKDEISNIPERAILQIFHYINLIDLARCAQVSRSWMLLTQASSIWTDIDFSSVKHKMQDKTLINILKKWRPYVVRLNLRGCSSLHWPSFKSISKYFNIF
;
A
#
# COMPACT_ATOMS: atom_id res chain seq x y z
N MET A 1 68.53 -15.01 19.60
CA MET A 1 69.70 -15.24 20.47
C MET A 1 69.36 -16.35 21.44
N SER A 2 70.17 -17.41 21.47
CA SER A 2 70.02 -18.53 22.38
C SER A 2 70.20 -18.04 23.82
N SER A 3 69.26 -18.34 24.71
CA SER A 3 69.36 -17.95 26.11
C SER A 3 70.59 -18.62 26.76
N LEU A 4 71.38 -17.89 27.56
CA LEU A 4 72.50 -18.46 28.32
C LEU A 4 72.02 -19.39 29.48
N ARG A 5 70.71 -19.61 29.60
CA ARG A 5 70.06 -20.50 30.57
C ARG A 5 70.60 -21.93 30.55
N ASN A 6 70.89 -22.46 29.36
CA ASN A 6 71.41 -23.83 29.19
C ASN A 6 72.92 -23.84 28.94
N ALA A 7 73.59 -22.70 29.09
CA ALA A 7 75.02 -22.60 28.88
C ALA A 7 75.79 -23.11 30.09
N ASP A 8 77.03 -23.55 29.85
CA ASP A 8 77.98 -23.97 30.88
C ASP A 8 78.07 -22.91 32.00
N PRO A 9 77.96 -23.30 33.30
CA PRO A 9 78.15 -22.40 34.44
C PRO A 9 79.43 -21.55 34.35
N ALA A 10 80.53 -22.12 33.81
CA ALA A 10 81.77 -21.37 33.62
C ALA A 10 81.59 -20.21 32.61
N LEU A 11 80.79 -20.40 31.57
CA LEU A 11 80.47 -19.37 30.59
C LEU A 11 79.57 -18.28 31.20
N ARG A 12 78.58 -18.66 32.03
CA ARG A 12 77.73 -17.67 32.73
C ARG A 12 78.57 -16.80 33.67
N GLU A 13 79.51 -17.40 34.40
CA GLU A 13 80.41 -16.69 35.30
C GLU A 13 81.39 -15.79 34.53
N TYR A 14 81.89 -16.24 33.38
CA TYR A 14 82.69 -15.41 32.48
C TYR A 14 81.95 -14.15 32.04
N PHE A 15 80.68 -14.27 31.61
CA PHE A 15 79.86 -13.13 31.20
C PHE A 15 79.61 -12.13 32.35
N LYS A 16 79.45 -12.63 33.58
CA LYS A 16 79.31 -11.80 34.79
C LYS A 16 80.63 -11.11 35.13
N ARG A 17 81.72 -11.86 35.22
CA ARG A 17 83.05 -11.37 35.59
C ARG A 17 83.59 -10.32 34.63
N HIS A 18 83.32 -10.48 33.34
CA HIS A 18 83.77 -9.55 32.30
C HIS A 18 82.72 -8.50 31.91
N ARG A 19 81.61 -8.40 32.67
CA ARG A 19 80.51 -7.43 32.45
C ARG A 19 80.08 -7.33 30.98
N LEU A 20 80.09 -8.44 30.26
CA LEU A 20 79.93 -8.42 28.79
C LEU A 20 78.57 -7.88 28.37
N LEU A 21 77.52 -8.14 29.15
CA LEU A 21 76.19 -7.62 28.86
C LEU A 21 76.12 -6.09 28.96
N ASP A 22 76.86 -5.47 29.88
CA ASP A 22 76.92 -4.01 30.01
C ASP A 22 77.65 -3.39 28.81
N VAL A 23 78.70 -4.07 28.32
CA VAL A 23 79.42 -3.69 27.08
C VAL A 23 78.50 -3.81 25.87
N TYR A 24 77.77 -4.93 25.74
CA TYR A 24 76.80 -5.12 24.67
C TYR A 24 75.66 -4.10 24.71
N GLU A 25 75.09 -3.83 25.90
CA GLU A 25 74.02 -2.85 26.06
C GLU A 25 74.47 -1.46 25.64
N THR A 26 75.66 -1.05 26.07
CA THR A 26 76.23 0.27 25.77
C THR A 26 76.51 0.44 24.28
N LEU A 27 77.14 -0.56 23.64
CA LEU A 27 77.44 -0.52 22.20
C LEU A 27 76.16 -0.53 21.37
N LEU A 28 75.20 -1.38 21.72
CA LEU A 28 73.92 -1.48 21.02
C LEU A 28 73.11 -0.19 21.14
N CYS A 29 73.04 0.40 22.34
CA CYS A 29 72.42 1.71 22.54
C CYS A 29 73.12 2.81 21.75
N GLY A 30 74.46 2.80 21.73
CA GLY A 30 75.27 3.71 20.93
C GLY A 30 74.93 3.64 19.45
N VAL A 31 74.89 2.43 18.87
CA VAL A 31 74.54 2.23 17.44
C VAL A 31 73.12 2.71 17.12
N PHE A 32 72.14 2.35 17.97
CA PHE A 32 70.75 2.72 17.72
C PHE A 32 70.45 4.21 17.86
N ILE A 33 71.20 4.93 18.71
CA ILE A 33 70.95 6.35 18.98
C ILE A 33 71.82 7.24 18.10
N MET A 34 73.09 6.87 17.89
CA MET A 34 74.02 7.65 17.06
C MET A 34 73.80 7.42 15.56
N CYS A 35 73.18 6.30 15.17
CA CYS A 35 72.89 5.94 13.77
C CYS A 35 74.07 6.23 12.81
N PRO A 36 75.28 5.68 13.06
CA PRO A 36 76.45 5.95 12.22
C PRO A 36 76.26 5.41 10.80
N GLU A 37 76.82 6.10 9.80
CA GLU A 37 76.81 5.66 8.40
C GLU A 37 77.55 4.31 8.20
N ASP A 38 78.60 4.07 8.98
CA ASP A 38 79.30 2.79 9.07
C ASP A 38 79.26 2.25 10.52
N PRO A 39 78.29 1.36 10.82
CA PRO A 39 78.15 0.76 12.15
C PRO A 39 79.32 -0.12 12.57
N LEU A 40 80.02 -0.77 11.64
CA LEU A 40 81.12 -1.68 11.96
C LEU A 40 82.34 -0.90 12.41
N LYS A 41 82.69 0.16 11.68
CA LYS A 41 83.79 1.05 12.05
C LYS A 41 83.51 1.76 13.37
N PHE A 42 82.27 2.22 13.58
CA PHE A 42 81.84 2.82 14.85
C PHE A 42 81.99 1.85 16.04
N LEU A 43 81.55 0.59 15.87
CA LEU A 43 81.69 -0.43 16.90
C LEU A 43 83.16 -0.72 17.20
N GLU A 44 84.03 -0.81 16.19
CA GLU A 44 85.46 -1.04 16.39
C GLU A 44 86.11 0.08 17.21
N GLU A 45 85.83 1.34 16.86
CA GLU A 45 86.34 2.51 17.57
C GLU A 45 85.86 2.54 19.04
N LYS A 46 84.57 2.24 19.26
CA LYS A 46 84.00 2.22 20.62
C LYS A 46 84.46 1.05 21.46
N ILE A 47 84.69 -0.13 20.87
CA ILE A 47 85.29 -1.27 21.56
C ILE A 47 86.72 -0.92 21.99
N ARG A 48 87.52 -0.28 21.10
CA ARG A 48 88.88 0.15 21.43
C ARG A 48 88.89 1.17 22.59
N GLU A 49 87.98 2.14 22.55
CA GLU A 49 87.81 3.14 23.62
C GLU A 49 87.43 2.50 24.96
N ILE A 50 86.56 1.49 24.95
CA ILE A 50 86.18 0.72 26.14
C ILE A 50 87.37 -0.10 26.66
N MET A 51 88.16 -0.71 25.78
CA MET A 51 89.35 -1.48 26.15
C MET A 51 90.44 -0.60 26.81
N GLU A 52 90.61 0.64 26.34
CA GLU A 52 91.58 1.60 26.89
C GLU A 52 91.15 2.16 28.26
N LYS A 53 89.85 2.44 28.44
CA LYS A 53 89.30 3.03 29.68
C LYS A 53 89.02 2.00 30.78
N GLY A 54 88.97 0.72 30.42
CA GLY A 54 88.61 -0.37 31.33
C GLY A 54 87.10 -0.54 31.51
N LEU A 55 86.72 -1.61 32.20
CA LEU A 55 85.31 -2.02 32.39
C LEU A 55 84.67 -1.39 33.65
N ASP A 56 85.46 -0.69 34.46
CA ASP A 56 85.03 -0.06 35.69
C ASP A 56 84.31 1.26 35.37
N GLY A 57 83.01 1.30 35.62
CA GLY A 57 82.18 2.50 35.38
C GLY A 57 81.47 2.58 34.02
N ILE A 58 81.46 1.50 33.21
CA ILE A 58 80.64 1.45 31.99
C ILE A 58 79.15 1.58 32.36
N LEU A 59 78.53 2.62 31.79
CA LEU A 59 77.09 2.89 31.84
C LEU A 59 76.51 2.80 30.43
N TRP A 60 75.21 2.50 30.34
CA TRP A 60 74.46 2.34 29.08
C TRP A 60 74.62 3.50 28.09
N ASP A 61 74.92 4.70 28.57
CA ASP A 61 75.05 5.94 27.79
C ASP A 61 76.50 6.32 27.45
N THR A 62 77.47 5.45 27.74
CA THR A 62 78.90 5.75 27.55
C THR A 62 79.28 5.92 26.08
N CYS A 63 78.60 5.21 25.17
CA CYS A 63 78.79 5.34 23.71
C CYS A 63 77.86 6.37 23.05
N ILE A 64 77.14 7.19 23.83
CA ILE A 64 76.18 8.18 23.34
C ILE A 64 76.68 9.58 23.67
N ASP A 65 76.71 10.47 22.67
CA ASP A 65 77.07 11.87 22.88
C ASP A 65 76.10 12.56 23.84
N SER A 66 76.65 13.38 24.74
CA SER A 66 75.91 14.05 25.81
C SER A 66 74.71 14.87 25.33
N SER A 67 74.73 15.34 24.07
CA SER A 67 73.65 16.11 23.44
C SER A 67 72.44 15.26 23.02
N LEU A 68 72.64 13.96 22.76
CA LEU A 68 71.62 13.04 22.24
C LEU A 68 71.08 12.08 23.30
N ARG A 69 71.51 12.24 24.56
CA ARG A 69 71.05 11.39 25.65
C ARG A 69 69.53 11.54 25.85
N PRO A 70 68.75 10.47 25.67
CA PRO A 70 67.31 10.55 25.88
C PRO A 70 67.01 10.75 27.37
N LYS A 71 65.98 11.55 27.70
CA LYS A 71 65.46 11.72 29.07
C LYS A 71 64.64 10.50 29.52
N LEU A 72 65.19 9.31 29.33
CA LEU A 72 64.56 8.05 29.69
C LEU A 72 65.05 7.63 31.08
N LYS A 73 64.12 7.30 31.96
CA LYS A 73 64.44 6.60 33.20
C LYS A 73 65.03 5.25 32.80
N ARG A 74 66.24 4.92 33.28
CA ARG A 74 66.89 3.61 33.03
C ARG A 74 65.87 2.49 33.28
N ILE A 75 65.43 1.81 32.22
CA ILE A 75 64.48 0.69 32.33
C ILE A 75 65.22 -0.58 32.80
N SER A 76 66.55 -0.61 32.73
CA SER A 76 67.37 -1.80 32.96
C SER A 76 68.28 -1.68 34.18
N GLU A 77 67.80 -2.17 35.32
CA GLU A 77 68.68 -2.99 36.14
C GLU A 77 68.46 -4.49 35.87
N THR A 78 67.45 -4.86 35.07
CA THR A 78 66.93 -6.23 35.08
C THR A 78 66.61 -6.85 33.73
N TYR A 79 66.22 -6.09 32.68
CA TYR A 79 65.62 -6.74 31.50
C TYR A 79 66.60 -7.59 30.68
N LEU A 80 67.82 -7.11 30.40
CA LEU A 80 68.81 -7.92 29.68
C LEU A 80 69.31 -9.10 30.53
N HIS A 81 69.54 -8.88 31.83
CA HIS A 81 69.87 -9.98 32.75
C HIS A 81 68.75 -11.04 32.83
N ILE A 82 67.47 -10.65 32.74
CA ILE A 82 66.32 -11.57 32.67
C ILE A 82 66.24 -12.29 31.30
N LEU A 83 66.47 -11.56 30.20
CA LEU A 83 66.39 -12.08 28.84
C LEU A 83 67.49 -13.10 28.54
N PHE A 84 68.71 -12.83 29.03
CA PHE A 84 69.85 -13.75 28.96
C PHE A 84 69.85 -14.80 30.09
N GLY A 85 68.93 -14.71 31.06
CA GLY A 85 68.77 -15.72 32.12
C GLY A 85 69.88 -15.74 33.16
N LEU A 86 70.43 -14.58 33.51
CA LEU A 86 71.44 -14.42 34.56
C LEU A 86 70.86 -14.05 35.94
N ASN A 87 69.58 -13.64 36.00
CA ASN A 87 68.82 -13.44 37.24
C ASN A 87 67.81 -14.57 37.44
N ASP A 88 68.04 -15.41 38.46
CA ASP A 88 67.18 -16.54 38.79
C ASP A 88 65.92 -16.12 39.58
N GLU A 89 65.88 -14.92 40.16
CA GLU A 89 64.81 -14.47 41.08
C GLU A 89 63.55 -13.89 40.41
N GLN A 90 63.61 -13.50 39.13
CA GLN A 90 62.51 -12.81 38.44
C GLN A 90 62.24 -13.43 37.06
N LEU A 91 62.04 -14.74 37.06
CA LEU A 91 61.67 -15.49 35.87
C LEU A 91 60.25 -15.10 35.43
N MET A 92 60.12 -14.62 34.18
CA MET A 92 58.85 -14.69 33.44
C MET A 92 58.47 -16.17 33.29
N THR A 93 57.75 -16.70 34.27
CA THR A 93 57.27 -18.08 34.28
C THR A 93 56.23 -18.28 33.19
N GLU A 94 56.18 -19.50 32.66
CA GLU A 94 55.18 -19.91 31.67
C GLU A 94 53.75 -19.64 32.18
N GLU A 95 53.53 -19.78 33.49
CA GLU A 95 52.27 -19.47 34.14
C GLU A 95 51.90 -17.97 34.09
N LEU A 96 52.88 -17.06 34.29
CA LEU A 96 52.67 -15.61 34.18
C LEU A 96 52.41 -15.21 32.72
N CYS A 97 53.12 -15.82 31.76
CA CYS A 97 52.86 -15.62 30.33
C CYS A 97 51.45 -16.09 29.95
N GLY A 98 51.04 -17.25 30.45
CA GLY A 98 49.68 -17.77 30.28
C GLY A 98 48.61 -16.84 30.88
N LYS A 99 48.83 -16.29 32.08
CA LYS A 99 47.93 -15.32 32.72
C LYS A 99 47.83 -14.02 31.90
N ALA A 100 48.95 -13.48 31.43
CA ALA A 100 48.97 -12.29 30.58
C ALA A 100 48.25 -12.50 29.25
N TRP A 101 48.50 -13.64 28.59
CA TRP A 101 47.82 -14.00 27.34
C TRP A 101 46.30 -14.21 27.54
N ASN A 102 45.91 -14.87 28.64
CA ASN A 102 44.50 -15.05 28.99
C ASN A 102 43.81 -13.71 29.26
N PHE A 103 44.47 -12.78 29.96
CA PHE A 103 43.95 -11.44 30.20
C PHE A 103 43.78 -10.66 28.89
N TYR A 104 44.80 -10.67 28.03
CA TYR A 104 44.77 -10.02 26.72
C TYR A 104 43.65 -10.60 25.84
N SER A 105 43.59 -11.92 25.69
CA SER A 105 42.59 -12.56 24.83
C SER A 105 41.16 -12.38 25.35
N LYS A 106 40.94 -12.40 26.67
CA LYS A 106 39.61 -12.11 27.27
C LYS A 106 39.19 -10.68 27.01
N ASN A 107 40.08 -9.71 27.18
CA ASN A 107 39.77 -8.30 26.91
C ASN A 107 39.51 -8.06 25.43
N LEU A 108 40.29 -8.68 24.54
CA LEU A 108 40.10 -8.58 23.11
C LEU A 108 38.75 -9.16 22.67
N LYS A 109 38.40 -10.37 23.15
CA LYS A 109 37.08 -10.99 22.92
C LYS A 109 35.94 -10.10 23.42
N LYS A 110 36.08 -9.53 24.62
CA LYS A 110 35.08 -8.63 25.21
C LYS A 110 34.88 -7.36 24.37
N LEU A 111 35.96 -6.77 23.86
CA LEU A 111 35.90 -5.58 23.00
C LEU A 111 35.14 -5.87 21.71
N TYR A 112 35.53 -6.93 20.98
CA TYR A 112 34.87 -7.28 19.72
C TYR A 112 33.43 -7.74 19.91
N PHE A 113 33.15 -8.51 20.97
CA PHE A 113 31.79 -8.94 21.27
C PHE A 113 30.87 -7.75 21.59
N ARG A 114 31.36 -6.76 22.35
CA ARG A 114 30.62 -5.51 22.60
C ARG A 114 30.37 -4.73 21.32
N GLY A 115 31.39 -4.58 20.48
CA GLY A 115 31.25 -3.91 19.17
C GLY A 115 30.23 -4.60 18.28
N TRP A 116 30.27 -5.93 18.20
CA TRP A 116 29.31 -6.73 17.45
C TRP A 116 27.89 -6.60 17.99
N MET A 117 27.71 -6.68 19.32
CA MET A 117 26.41 -6.52 19.96
C MET A 117 25.81 -5.13 19.69
N GLN A 118 26.64 -4.08 19.74
CA GLN A 118 26.22 -2.71 19.43
C GLN A 118 25.85 -2.55 17.96
N TYR A 119 26.61 -3.15 17.04
CA TYR A 119 26.26 -3.20 15.62
C TYR A 119 24.92 -3.90 15.37
N CYS A 120 24.69 -5.06 15.99
CA CYS A 120 23.42 -5.79 15.89
C CYS A 120 22.24 -4.96 16.42
N LEU A 121 22.43 -4.25 17.54
CA LEU A 121 21.44 -3.35 18.11
C LEU A 121 21.11 -2.19 17.14
N LEU A 122 22.16 -1.53 16.61
CA LEU A 122 22.02 -0.46 15.64
C LEU A 122 21.27 -0.94 14.39
N GLN A 123 21.59 -2.13 13.89
CA GLN A 123 20.96 -2.65 12.69
C GLN A 123 19.49 -3.01 12.93
N LYS A 124 19.14 -3.55 14.11
CA LYS A 124 17.75 -3.76 14.52
C LYS A 124 16.96 -2.44 14.56
N ASN A 125 17.55 -1.41 15.17
CA ASN A 125 16.94 -0.08 15.25
C ASN A 125 16.78 0.57 13.88
N SER A 126 17.80 0.46 13.01
CA SER A 126 17.75 0.95 11.63
C SER A 126 16.64 0.27 10.83
N ARG A 127 16.48 -1.06 10.97
CA ARG A 127 15.37 -1.80 10.32
C ARG A 127 14.01 -1.33 10.81
N ALA A 128 13.87 -1.11 12.13
CA ALA A 128 12.63 -0.60 12.72
C ALA A 128 12.29 0.81 12.20
N LEU A 129 13.28 1.71 12.12
CA LEU A 129 13.11 3.06 11.59
C LEU A 129 12.70 3.05 10.11
N VAL A 130 13.35 2.23 9.29
CA VAL A 130 12.97 2.09 7.87
C VAL A 130 11.55 1.56 7.75
N LYS A 131 11.17 0.55 8.55
CA LYS A 131 9.80 0.02 8.56
C LYS A 131 8.77 1.09 8.93
N GLN A 132 9.05 1.92 9.94
CA GLN A 132 8.19 3.03 10.33
C GLN A 132 8.04 4.06 9.20
N LYS A 133 9.17 4.48 8.59
CA LYS A 133 9.15 5.43 7.47
C LYS A 133 8.39 4.89 6.26
N MET A 134 8.55 3.61 5.94
CA MET A 134 7.82 2.93 4.87
C MET A 134 6.32 2.88 5.16
N ALA A 135 5.91 2.62 6.40
CA ALA A 135 4.50 2.63 6.79
C ALA A 135 3.87 4.03 6.63
N VAL A 136 4.57 5.08 7.07
CA VAL A 136 4.11 6.47 6.91
C VAL A 136 4.01 6.84 5.42
N ALA A 137 4.98 6.42 4.61
CA ALA A 137 4.96 6.68 3.17
C ALA A 137 3.79 5.98 2.47
N ALA A 138 3.47 4.73 2.86
CA ALA A 138 2.33 3.98 2.34
C ALA A 138 1.00 4.67 2.69
N ASP A 139 0.79 5.05 3.95
CA ASP A 139 -0.42 5.75 4.39
C ASP A 139 -0.61 7.09 3.66
N HIS A 140 0.47 7.85 3.48
CA HIS A 140 0.44 9.09 2.71
C HIS A 140 0.06 8.87 1.24
N TYR A 141 0.61 7.81 0.62
CA TYR A 141 0.29 7.45 -0.75
C TYR A 141 -1.18 7.05 -0.93
N ASP A 142 -1.69 6.20 -0.03
CA ASP A 142 -3.08 5.76 -0.03
C ASP A 142 -4.05 6.92 0.19
N THR A 143 -3.73 7.82 1.14
CA THR A 143 -4.50 9.04 1.39
C THR A 143 -4.52 9.95 0.18
N ARG A 144 -3.38 10.10 -0.52
CA ARG A 144 -3.27 10.94 -1.73
C ARG A 144 -4.14 10.40 -2.86
N ILE A 145 -4.06 9.10 -3.15
CA ILE A 145 -4.89 8.47 -4.19
C ILE A 145 -6.37 8.62 -3.84
N THR A 146 -6.74 8.28 -2.61
CA THR A 146 -8.13 8.36 -2.15
C THR A 146 -8.65 9.79 -2.27
N ARG A 147 -7.86 10.80 -1.88
CA ARG A 147 -8.23 12.21 -2.03
C ARG A 147 -8.55 12.59 -3.48
N VAL A 148 -7.72 12.17 -4.45
CA VAL A 148 -7.97 12.47 -5.87
C VAL A 148 -9.26 11.82 -6.37
N VAL A 149 -9.51 10.56 -5.99
CA VAL A 149 -10.73 9.84 -6.36
C VAL A 149 -11.96 10.52 -5.74
N VAL A 150 -11.90 10.85 -4.45
CA VAL A 150 -12.98 11.53 -3.72
C VAL A 150 -13.26 12.91 -4.29
N GLN A 151 -12.24 13.66 -4.71
CA GLN A 151 -12.43 14.96 -5.37
C GLN A 151 -13.18 14.82 -6.70
N LYS A 152 -12.79 13.86 -7.55
CA LYS A 152 -13.49 13.58 -8.80
C LYS A 152 -14.93 13.14 -8.55
N TRP A 153 -15.14 12.26 -7.58
CA TRP A 153 -16.49 11.81 -7.18
C TRP A 153 -17.33 12.99 -6.69
N ARG A 154 -16.78 13.86 -5.83
CA ARG A 154 -17.49 15.05 -5.33
C ARG A 154 -17.91 15.98 -6.46
N ALA A 155 -17.02 16.23 -7.42
CA ALA A 155 -17.34 17.04 -8.60
C ALA A 155 -18.47 16.40 -9.43
N TRP A 156 -18.42 15.09 -9.64
CA TRP A 156 -19.49 14.36 -10.34
C TRP A 156 -20.83 14.40 -9.59
N VAL A 157 -20.82 14.22 -8.26
CA VAL A 157 -22.04 14.33 -7.44
C VAL A 157 -22.64 15.72 -7.54
N GLN A 158 -21.82 16.77 -7.50
CA GLN A 158 -22.28 18.15 -7.62
C GLN A 158 -22.91 18.40 -8.99
N PHE A 159 -22.22 18.01 -10.06
CA PHE A 159 -22.76 18.05 -11.42
C PHE A 159 -24.09 17.29 -11.53
N ARG A 160 -24.19 16.10 -10.93
CA ARG A 160 -25.42 15.30 -10.96
C ARG A 160 -26.58 16.00 -10.24
N LYS A 161 -26.32 16.62 -9.10
CA LYS A 161 -27.33 17.42 -8.37
C LYS A 161 -27.83 18.59 -9.22
N GLU A 162 -26.94 19.31 -9.88
CA GLU A 162 -27.29 20.42 -10.77
C GLU A 162 -28.14 19.94 -11.95
N GLN A 163 -27.81 18.81 -12.57
CA GLN A 163 -28.61 18.22 -13.65
C GLN A 163 -30.00 17.81 -13.19
N ILE A 164 -30.13 17.21 -12.00
CA ILE A 164 -31.44 16.84 -11.42
C ILE A 164 -32.27 18.10 -11.14
N ALA A 165 -31.66 19.14 -10.56
CA ALA A 165 -32.33 20.40 -10.31
C ALA A 165 -32.81 21.07 -11.61
N LEU A 166 -31.98 21.07 -12.65
CA LEU A 166 -32.35 21.59 -13.97
C LEU A 166 -33.51 20.81 -14.60
N ALA A 167 -33.47 19.48 -14.53
CA ALA A 167 -34.55 18.63 -15.02
C ALA A 167 -35.85 18.87 -14.26
N ALA A 168 -35.80 18.98 -12.92
CA ALA A 168 -36.95 19.30 -12.10
C ALA A 168 -37.56 20.66 -12.46
N MET A 169 -36.73 21.69 -12.66
CA MET A 169 -37.21 23.00 -13.12
C MET A 169 -37.90 22.94 -14.48
N ARG A 170 -37.36 22.18 -15.44
CA ARG A 170 -37.97 22.00 -16.76
C ARG A 170 -39.32 21.30 -16.68
N ILE A 171 -39.40 20.22 -15.90
CA ILE A 171 -40.66 19.48 -15.68
C ILE A 171 -41.69 20.40 -15.00
N GLN A 172 -41.28 21.13 -13.96
CA GLN A 172 -42.17 22.07 -13.27
C GLN A 172 -42.69 23.15 -14.21
N LYS A 173 -41.85 23.68 -15.10
CA LYS A 173 -42.27 24.67 -16.10
C LYS A 173 -43.33 24.10 -17.05
N VAL A 174 -43.07 22.92 -17.63
CA VAL A 174 -44.02 22.27 -18.53
C VAL A 174 -45.35 21.97 -17.82
N PHE A 175 -45.29 21.49 -16.58
CA PHE A 175 -46.46 21.23 -15.76
C PHE A 175 -47.25 22.51 -15.45
N ASN A 176 -46.56 23.59 -15.08
CA ASN A 176 -47.22 24.88 -14.86
C ASN A 176 -47.86 25.38 -16.16
N ASP A 177 -47.16 25.31 -17.29
CA ASP A 177 -47.70 25.74 -18.60
C ASP A 177 -48.94 24.91 -19.00
N SER A 178 -48.94 23.60 -18.74
CA SER A 178 -50.11 22.75 -19.00
C SER A 178 -51.28 23.07 -18.07
N LEU A 179 -51.00 23.31 -16.77
CA LEU A 179 -52.00 23.70 -15.79
C LEU A 179 -52.67 25.03 -16.17
N HIS A 180 -51.90 26.05 -16.55
CA HIS A 180 -52.44 27.33 -17.02
C HIS A 180 -53.36 27.14 -18.23
N LYS A 181 -52.98 26.28 -19.19
CA LYS A 181 -53.83 25.98 -20.35
C LYS A 181 -55.15 25.31 -19.96
N ILE A 182 -55.13 24.38 -19.00
CA ILE A 182 -56.34 23.72 -18.51
C ILE A 182 -57.25 24.75 -17.84
N ILE A 183 -56.70 25.57 -16.93
CA ILE A 183 -57.46 26.61 -16.23
C ILE A 183 -58.07 27.61 -17.23
N LEU A 184 -57.30 28.08 -18.21
CA LEU A 184 -57.78 29.01 -19.23
C LEU A 184 -58.90 28.40 -20.09
N ARG A 185 -58.79 27.11 -20.46
CA ARG A 185 -59.85 26.41 -21.21
C ARG A 185 -61.13 26.28 -20.38
N ALA A 186 -61.01 25.91 -19.10
CA ALA A 186 -62.16 25.81 -18.20
C ALA A 186 -62.83 27.17 -18.00
N TRP A 187 -62.04 28.21 -17.76
CA TRP A 187 -62.54 29.58 -17.63
C TRP A 187 -63.22 30.08 -18.92
N HIS A 188 -62.62 29.83 -20.08
CA HIS A 188 -63.21 30.21 -21.36
C HIS A 188 -64.54 29.47 -21.63
N ALA A 189 -64.62 28.17 -21.32
CA ALA A 189 -65.85 27.40 -21.45
C ALA A 189 -66.97 27.96 -20.54
N GLU A 190 -66.64 28.30 -19.30
CA GLU A 190 -67.58 28.91 -18.35
C GLU A 190 -68.02 30.31 -18.81
N ALA A 191 -67.08 31.16 -19.24
CA ALA A 191 -67.38 32.49 -19.77
C ALA A 191 -68.30 32.40 -21.00
N GLN A 192 -68.07 31.44 -21.88
CA GLN A 192 -68.92 31.20 -23.05
C GLN A 192 -70.31 30.68 -22.66
N SER A 193 -70.40 29.78 -21.69
CA SER A 193 -71.68 29.28 -21.13
C SER A 193 -72.48 30.42 -20.50
N SER A 194 -71.82 31.27 -19.70
CA SER A 194 -72.42 32.45 -19.08
C SER A 194 -72.90 33.46 -20.13
N ALA A 195 -72.11 33.72 -21.17
CA ALA A 195 -72.49 34.60 -22.28
C ALA A 195 -73.72 34.07 -23.05
N LYS A 196 -73.75 32.76 -23.35
CA LYS A 196 -74.92 32.10 -23.97
C LYS A 196 -76.15 32.19 -23.08
N THR A 197 -75.98 31.96 -21.78
CA THR A 197 -77.06 32.05 -20.77
C THR A 197 -77.63 33.47 -20.70
N LYS A 198 -76.76 34.49 -20.66
CA LYS A 198 -77.16 35.90 -20.72
C LYS A 198 -77.90 36.23 -22.02
N ALA A 199 -77.39 35.79 -23.17
CA ALA A 199 -78.03 36.00 -24.47
C ALA A 199 -79.42 35.32 -24.56
N TYR A 200 -79.57 34.13 -23.96
CA TYR A 200 -80.86 33.44 -23.84
C TYR A 200 -81.86 34.27 -23.02
N PHE A 201 -81.47 34.76 -21.85
CA PHE A 201 -82.33 35.61 -21.03
C PHE A 201 -82.63 36.96 -21.69
N GLU A 202 -81.68 37.55 -22.42
CA GLU A 202 -81.92 38.78 -23.20
C GLU A 202 -82.93 38.57 -24.33
N ARG A 203 -82.94 37.39 -24.99
CA ARG A 203 -83.96 37.03 -25.99
C ARG A 203 -85.35 36.86 -25.37
N LEU A 204 -85.44 36.24 -24.19
CA LEU A 204 -86.69 36.13 -23.42
C LEU A 204 -87.26 37.50 -23.04
N VAL A 205 -86.40 38.46 -22.66
CA VAL A 205 -86.81 39.83 -22.30
C VAL A 205 -87.21 40.66 -23.53
N LYS A 206 -86.61 40.39 -24.71
CA LYS A 206 -86.89 41.13 -25.95
C LYS A 206 -88.15 40.68 -26.70
N GLY A 207 -88.81 39.61 -26.26
CA GLY A 207 -90.15 39.26 -26.75
C GLY A 207 -90.19 38.71 -28.18
N ASP A 208 -89.15 38.03 -28.64
CA ASP A 208 -89.20 37.28 -29.91
C ASP A 208 -89.74 35.87 -29.64
N GLN A 209 -91.05 35.70 -29.82
CA GLN A 209 -91.67 34.38 -29.98
C GLN A 209 -91.50 33.93 -31.42
N GLU A 210 -90.47 33.12 -31.70
CA GLU A 210 -90.50 32.21 -32.84
C GLU A 210 -90.19 30.80 -32.35
N GLU A 211 -91.20 29.93 -32.48
CA GLU A 211 -91.12 28.49 -32.28
C GLU A 211 -90.00 27.90 -33.15
N TYR A 212 -89.02 27.25 -32.51
CA TYR A 212 -88.07 26.39 -33.20
C TYR A 212 -88.11 25.01 -32.56
N PHE A 213 -88.96 24.16 -33.12
CA PHE A 213 -88.92 22.72 -32.93
C PHE A 213 -87.75 22.20 -33.78
N ASP A 214 -86.64 21.83 -33.15
CA ASP A 214 -85.67 20.94 -33.78
C ASP A 214 -85.39 19.74 -32.88
N LYS A 215 -85.41 18.59 -33.52
CA LYS A 215 -85.37 17.26 -32.91
C LYS A 215 -84.02 16.99 -32.23
N PRO A 216 -83.98 16.15 -31.18
CA PRO A 216 -82.72 15.74 -30.57
C PRO A 216 -82.03 14.72 -31.49
N ASP A 217 -81.02 15.19 -32.22
CA ASP A 217 -80.04 14.31 -32.84
C ASP A 217 -79.23 13.59 -31.77
N ALA A 218 -79.23 12.26 -31.92
CA ALA A 218 -78.25 11.31 -31.42
C ALA A 218 -77.64 11.62 -30.04
N VAL A 219 -78.20 10.95 -29.02
CA VAL A 219 -77.47 10.58 -27.81
C VAL A 219 -76.30 9.68 -28.23
N GLN A 220 -75.21 10.29 -28.68
CA GLN A 220 -73.92 9.66 -28.72
C GLN A 220 -73.45 9.69 -27.27
N TYR A 221 -73.61 8.56 -26.58
CA TYR A 221 -72.85 8.22 -25.39
C TYR A 221 -71.37 8.29 -25.78
N SER A 222 -70.80 9.51 -25.77
CA SER A 222 -69.37 9.68 -25.66
C SER A 222 -69.02 9.06 -24.33
N SER A 223 -68.46 7.86 -24.42
CA SER A 223 -67.84 7.19 -23.30
C SER A 223 -66.94 8.21 -22.61
N THR A 224 -67.35 8.67 -21.43
CA THR A 224 -66.45 9.28 -20.45
C THR A 224 -65.53 8.20 -19.92
N SER A 225 -64.66 7.72 -20.80
CA SER A 225 -63.29 7.42 -20.44
C SER A 225 -62.45 8.19 -21.47
N GLU A 226 -62.17 9.45 -21.14
CA GLU A 226 -60.85 9.97 -21.49
C GLU A 226 -59.85 9.00 -20.86
N THR A 227 -59.50 7.95 -21.60
CA THR A 227 -58.22 7.31 -21.43
C THR A 227 -57.23 8.45 -21.57
N VAL A 228 -56.71 8.91 -20.43
CA VAL A 228 -55.49 9.68 -20.35
C VAL A 228 -54.60 9.10 -21.44
N LYS A 229 -54.39 9.84 -22.53
CA LYS A 229 -53.47 9.42 -23.58
C LYS A 229 -52.12 9.40 -22.89
N ASP A 230 -51.73 8.22 -22.41
CA ASP A 230 -50.47 7.97 -21.75
C ASP A 230 -49.39 8.59 -22.61
N GLU A 231 -48.63 9.55 -22.08
CA GLU A 231 -47.53 10.18 -22.80
C GLU A 231 -46.49 9.14 -23.25
N ILE A 232 -46.50 7.97 -22.61
CA ILE A 232 -45.69 6.79 -22.93
C ILE A 232 -46.20 6.07 -24.19
N SER A 233 -47.50 6.15 -24.53
CA SER A 233 -48.04 5.61 -25.79
C SER A 233 -47.50 6.33 -27.04
N ASN A 234 -46.89 7.52 -26.87
CA ASN A 234 -46.21 8.25 -27.94
C ASN A 234 -44.75 7.81 -28.14
N ILE A 235 -44.19 6.98 -27.24
CA ILE A 235 -42.83 6.46 -27.38
C ILE A 235 -42.84 5.33 -28.41
N PRO A 236 -41.92 5.31 -29.39
CA PRO A 236 -41.82 4.22 -30.34
C PRO A 236 -41.66 2.87 -29.62
N GLU A 237 -42.42 1.87 -30.06
CA GLU A 237 -42.41 0.52 -29.48
C GLU A 237 -40.99 -0.03 -29.30
N ARG A 238 -40.12 0.20 -30.30
CA ARG A 238 -38.70 -0.21 -30.25
C ARG A 238 -37.95 0.36 -29.04
N ALA A 239 -38.19 1.62 -28.68
CA ALA A 239 -37.53 2.24 -27.53
C ALA A 239 -38.03 1.66 -26.20
N ILE A 240 -39.32 1.32 -26.11
CA ILE A 240 -39.88 0.65 -24.93
C ILE A 240 -39.30 -0.75 -24.77
N LEU A 241 -39.18 -1.50 -25.87
CA LEU A 241 -38.55 -2.82 -25.86
C LEU A 241 -37.08 -2.77 -25.43
N GLN A 242 -36.34 -1.73 -25.84
CA GLN A 242 -34.96 -1.50 -25.36
C GLN A 242 -34.92 -1.22 -23.86
N ILE A 243 -35.84 -0.41 -23.34
CA ILE A 243 -35.95 -0.16 -21.90
C ILE A 243 -36.21 -1.47 -21.15
N PHE A 244 -37.17 -2.27 -21.61
CA PHE A 244 -37.52 -3.55 -20.98
C PHE A 244 -36.38 -4.57 -20.98
N HIS A 245 -35.46 -4.51 -21.94
CA HIS A 245 -34.28 -5.37 -21.97
C HIS A 245 -33.34 -5.14 -20.78
N TYR A 246 -33.33 -3.95 -20.17
CA TYR A 246 -32.50 -3.63 -19.01
C TYR A 246 -33.20 -3.83 -17.66
N ILE A 247 -34.47 -4.23 -17.66
CA ILE A 247 -35.26 -4.41 -16.43
C ILE A 247 -35.16 -5.87 -15.98
N ASN A 248 -35.00 -6.09 -14.67
CA ASN A 248 -35.00 -7.45 -14.13
C ASN A 248 -36.38 -8.11 -14.23
N LEU A 249 -36.43 -9.44 -14.17
CA LEU A 249 -37.66 -10.23 -14.31
C LEU A 249 -38.82 -9.83 -13.39
N ILE A 250 -38.53 -9.44 -12.14
CA ILE A 250 -39.58 -9.05 -11.17
C ILE A 250 -40.17 -7.71 -11.56
N ASP A 251 -39.33 -6.75 -11.91
CA ASP A 251 -39.77 -5.42 -12.31
C ASP A 251 -40.43 -5.45 -13.70
N LEU A 252 -40.01 -6.36 -14.58
CA LEU A 252 -40.69 -6.62 -15.85
C LEU A 252 -42.11 -7.17 -15.64
N ALA A 253 -42.29 -8.07 -14.66
CA ALA A 253 -43.60 -8.57 -14.27
C ALA A 253 -44.50 -7.50 -13.63
N ARG A 254 -43.92 -6.48 -12.99
CA ARG A 254 -44.65 -5.29 -12.52
C ARG A 254 -45.02 -4.38 -13.68
N CYS A 255 -44.12 -4.18 -14.65
CA CYS A 255 -44.41 -3.43 -15.88
C CYS A 255 -45.61 -4.01 -16.63
N ALA A 256 -45.75 -5.33 -16.67
CA ALA A 256 -46.89 -6.00 -17.28
C ALA A 256 -48.25 -5.69 -16.62
N GLN A 257 -48.25 -5.17 -15.39
CA GLN A 257 -49.47 -4.83 -14.64
C GLN A 257 -49.89 -3.35 -14.80
N VAL A 258 -49.06 -2.54 -15.45
CA VAL A 258 -49.30 -1.09 -15.60
C VAL A 258 -50.44 -0.80 -16.57
N SER A 259 -50.45 -1.45 -17.73
CA SER A 259 -51.50 -1.29 -18.74
C SER A 259 -51.58 -2.49 -19.67
N ARG A 260 -52.68 -2.62 -20.42
CA ARG A 260 -52.84 -3.67 -21.44
C ARG A 260 -51.76 -3.59 -22.53
N SER A 261 -51.33 -2.39 -22.90
CA SER A 261 -50.26 -2.20 -23.87
C SER A 261 -48.92 -2.72 -23.34
N TRP A 262 -48.56 -2.38 -22.09
CA TRP A 262 -47.32 -2.83 -21.47
C TRP A 262 -47.32 -4.34 -21.21
N MET A 263 -48.47 -4.91 -20.86
CA MET A 263 -48.65 -6.35 -20.75
C MET A 263 -48.34 -7.08 -22.07
N LEU A 264 -48.71 -6.51 -23.22
CA LEU A 264 -48.40 -7.08 -24.53
C LEU A 264 -46.92 -6.89 -24.90
N LEU A 265 -46.36 -5.71 -24.63
CA LEU A 265 -44.96 -5.41 -24.96
C LEU A 265 -43.97 -6.24 -24.14
N THR A 266 -44.22 -6.47 -22.85
CA THR A 266 -43.40 -7.35 -21.99
C THR A 266 -43.40 -8.81 -22.43
N GLN A 267 -44.35 -9.20 -23.29
CA GLN A 267 -44.47 -10.53 -23.87
C GLN A 267 -43.76 -10.66 -25.23
N ALA A 268 -43.15 -9.59 -25.74
CA ALA A 268 -42.42 -9.62 -27.00
C ALA A 268 -41.24 -10.60 -26.94
N SER A 269 -41.08 -11.43 -27.97
CA SER A 269 -40.05 -12.47 -28.04
C SER A 269 -38.63 -11.93 -27.89
N SER A 270 -38.38 -10.71 -28.38
CA SER A 270 -37.08 -10.02 -28.30
C SER A 270 -36.60 -9.73 -26.87
N ILE A 271 -37.50 -9.69 -25.89
CA ILE A 271 -37.13 -9.47 -24.47
C ILE A 271 -36.63 -10.78 -23.85
N TRP A 272 -37.15 -11.92 -24.30
CA TRP A 272 -36.89 -13.22 -23.70
C TRP A 272 -35.69 -13.95 -24.34
N THR A 273 -34.94 -13.29 -25.21
CA THR A 273 -33.74 -13.86 -25.85
C THR A 273 -32.57 -14.02 -24.89
N ASP A 274 -32.44 -13.12 -23.92
CA ASP A 274 -31.38 -13.13 -22.91
C ASP A 274 -32.00 -12.99 -21.52
N ILE A 275 -32.07 -14.09 -20.78
CA ILE A 275 -32.72 -14.14 -19.48
C ILE A 275 -31.67 -14.20 -18.38
N ASP A 276 -31.63 -13.17 -17.53
CA ASP A 276 -30.75 -13.11 -16.36
C ASP A 276 -31.48 -13.25 -15.02
N PHE A 277 -31.30 -14.41 -14.37
CA PHE A 277 -31.84 -14.70 -13.04
C PHE A 277 -30.95 -14.25 -11.89
N SER A 278 -29.72 -13.79 -12.14
CA SER A 278 -28.75 -13.45 -11.08
C SER A 278 -29.21 -12.27 -10.21
N SER A 279 -29.96 -11.34 -10.79
CA SER A 279 -30.59 -10.19 -10.11
C SER A 279 -31.75 -10.60 -9.19
N VAL A 280 -32.32 -11.79 -9.40
CA VAL A 280 -33.44 -12.35 -8.63
C VAL A 280 -33.07 -13.66 -7.92
N LYS A 281 -31.77 -13.90 -7.74
CA LYS A 281 -31.18 -15.17 -7.28
C LYS A 281 -31.79 -15.76 -6.01
N HIS A 282 -32.18 -14.93 -5.04
CA HIS A 282 -32.75 -15.36 -3.76
C HIS A 282 -34.26 -15.65 -3.82
N LYS A 283 -34.93 -15.20 -4.88
CA LYS A 283 -36.38 -15.39 -5.09
C LYS A 283 -36.68 -16.49 -6.12
N MET A 284 -35.64 -17.05 -6.73
CA MET A 284 -35.78 -17.99 -7.81
C MET A 284 -35.98 -19.41 -7.29
N GLN A 285 -37.13 -20.01 -7.63
CA GLN A 285 -37.50 -21.37 -7.27
C GLN A 285 -37.68 -22.24 -8.52
N ASP A 286 -37.52 -23.56 -8.36
CA ASP A 286 -37.59 -24.53 -9.45
C ASP A 286 -38.88 -24.43 -10.28
N LYS A 287 -40.04 -24.31 -9.60
CA LYS A 287 -41.35 -24.18 -10.26
C LYS A 287 -41.44 -22.94 -11.14
N THR A 288 -40.92 -21.81 -10.65
CA THR A 288 -40.94 -20.53 -11.37
C THR A 288 -40.06 -20.59 -12.61
N LEU A 289 -38.88 -21.20 -12.50
CA LEU A 289 -37.94 -21.38 -13.61
C LEU A 289 -38.57 -22.23 -14.71
N ILE A 290 -39.13 -23.38 -14.33
CA ILE A 290 -39.75 -24.31 -15.28
C ILE A 290 -40.93 -23.65 -15.99
N ASN A 291 -41.74 -22.85 -15.29
CA ASN A 291 -42.88 -22.16 -15.90
C ASN A 291 -42.45 -21.09 -16.92
N ILE A 292 -41.42 -20.30 -16.59
CA ILE A 292 -40.88 -19.27 -17.49
C ILE A 292 -40.28 -19.95 -18.74
N LEU A 293 -39.45 -20.98 -18.54
CA LEU A 293 -38.81 -21.69 -19.64
C LEU A 293 -39.83 -22.42 -20.51
N LYS A 294 -40.90 -23.00 -19.95
CA LYS A 294 -41.98 -23.59 -20.76
C LYS A 294 -42.67 -22.57 -21.65
N LYS A 295 -42.90 -21.35 -21.16
CA LYS A 295 -43.63 -20.31 -21.88
C LYS A 295 -42.80 -19.67 -22.99
N TRP A 296 -41.52 -19.41 -22.75
CA TRP A 296 -40.67 -18.63 -23.66
C TRP A 296 -39.59 -19.45 -24.37
N ARG A 297 -39.59 -20.78 -24.20
CA ARG A 297 -38.61 -21.72 -24.76
C ARG A 297 -38.10 -21.37 -26.16
N PRO A 298 -38.95 -21.09 -27.17
CA PRO A 298 -38.48 -20.94 -28.55
C PRO A 298 -37.59 -19.72 -28.76
N TYR A 299 -37.61 -18.77 -27.83
CA TYR A 299 -36.95 -17.47 -27.97
C TYR A 299 -35.70 -17.35 -27.11
N VAL A 300 -35.53 -18.19 -26.09
CA VAL A 300 -34.38 -18.09 -25.18
C VAL A 300 -33.11 -18.57 -25.89
N VAL A 301 -32.12 -17.68 -25.98
CA VAL A 301 -30.79 -17.98 -26.55
C VAL A 301 -29.73 -18.01 -25.46
N ARG A 302 -29.81 -17.08 -24.50
CA ARG A 302 -28.89 -16.97 -23.36
C ARG A 302 -29.66 -17.05 -22.05
N LEU A 303 -29.13 -17.84 -21.12
CA LEU A 303 -29.72 -18.10 -19.80
C LEU A 303 -28.64 -17.99 -18.73
N ASN A 304 -28.76 -16.99 -17.85
CA ASN A 304 -27.84 -16.79 -16.72
C ASN A 304 -28.52 -17.18 -15.40
N LEU A 305 -27.96 -18.19 -14.72
CA LEU A 305 -28.45 -18.72 -13.43
C LEU A 305 -27.47 -18.44 -12.28
N ARG A 306 -26.52 -17.51 -12.46
CA ARG A 306 -25.45 -17.27 -11.50
C ARG A 306 -26.01 -16.88 -10.12
N GLY A 307 -25.64 -17.65 -9.10
CA GLY A 307 -25.99 -17.38 -7.71
C GLY A 307 -27.37 -17.88 -7.28
N CYS A 308 -28.13 -18.55 -8.16
CA CYS A 308 -29.41 -19.18 -7.82
C CYS A 308 -29.20 -20.47 -7.02
N SER A 309 -28.95 -20.35 -5.70
CA SER A 309 -28.66 -21.48 -4.80
C SER A 309 -29.87 -22.35 -4.47
N SER A 310 -31.10 -21.88 -4.74
CA SER A 310 -32.35 -22.57 -4.43
C SER A 310 -32.86 -23.47 -5.57
N LEU A 311 -32.05 -23.69 -6.62
CA LEU A 311 -32.39 -24.54 -7.76
C LEU A 311 -31.85 -25.96 -7.56
N HIS A 312 -32.69 -26.96 -7.83
CA HIS A 312 -32.37 -28.37 -7.65
C HIS A 312 -32.36 -29.13 -8.99
N TRP A 313 -31.95 -30.40 -8.95
CA TRP A 313 -31.81 -31.29 -10.11
C TRP A 313 -32.99 -31.27 -11.12
N PRO A 314 -34.28 -31.21 -10.71
CA PRO A 314 -35.40 -31.15 -11.64
C PRO A 314 -35.38 -29.93 -12.58
N SER A 315 -34.84 -28.80 -12.13
CA SER A 315 -34.67 -27.60 -12.95
C SER A 315 -33.61 -27.78 -14.01
N PHE A 316 -32.46 -28.35 -13.64
CA PHE A 316 -31.37 -28.62 -14.58
C PHE A 316 -31.75 -29.68 -15.62
N LYS A 317 -32.48 -30.73 -15.20
CA LYS A 317 -33.06 -31.72 -16.13
C LYS A 317 -34.03 -31.08 -17.12
N SER A 318 -34.83 -30.12 -16.66
CA SER A 318 -35.74 -29.37 -17.53
C SER A 318 -34.95 -28.50 -18.53
N ILE A 319 -33.94 -27.77 -18.08
CA ILE A 319 -33.06 -26.96 -18.95
C ILE A 319 -32.38 -27.84 -20.01
N SER A 320 -31.78 -28.96 -19.61
CA SER A 320 -31.12 -29.90 -20.53
C SER A 320 -32.08 -30.48 -21.58
N LYS A 321 -33.36 -30.63 -21.26
CA LYS A 321 -34.40 -31.05 -22.22
C LYS A 321 -34.78 -29.94 -23.21
N TYR A 322 -34.63 -28.68 -22.81
CA TYR A 322 -35.11 -27.52 -23.57
C TYR A 322 -34.04 -26.83 -24.39
N PHE A 323 -32.78 -26.92 -23.97
CA PHE A 323 -31.61 -26.38 -24.64
C PHE A 323 -30.70 -27.56 -25.02
N ASN A 324 -30.36 -27.69 -26.31
CA ASN A 324 -29.26 -28.56 -26.74
C ASN A 324 -27.95 -27.89 -26.31
N ILE A 325 -27.60 -28.07 -25.04
CA ILE A 325 -26.32 -27.63 -24.49
C ILE A 325 -25.33 -28.74 -24.86
N PHE A 326 -24.45 -28.43 -25.82
CA PHE A 326 -23.21 -29.18 -26.02
C PHE A 326 -22.22 -28.86 -24.91
#